data_AF-A0A2J8NFH4-F1
#
_entry.id   AF-A0A2J8NFH4-F1
#
_cell.length_a   1.000
_cell.length_b   1.000
_cell.length_c   1.000
_cell.angle_alpha   90.00
_cell.angle_beta   90.00
_cell.angle_gamma   90.00
#
_symmetry.space_group_name_H-M   'P 1'
#
loop_
_entity.id
_entity.type
_entity.pdbx_description
1 polymer ?
#
loop_
_entity_poly.entity_id
_entity_poly.type
_entity_poly.pdbx_seq_one_letter_code
_entity_poly.pdbx_strand_id
1 'polypeptide(L)'
;MDCYRTSLSSSWIYPTVILCLFGFFSMMRPSEPFLIPYLSGPDKNLTSAEITNEIFPVWTYSYLVLLLPVFVLTDYVRYKPVIILQGISFIITWLLLLFGQGVKTMQVVEFFYGMVTAAEVAYYAYIYSVVS
;
A
#
# COMPACT_ATOMS: atom_id res chain seq x y z
N MET A 1 -2.81 -29.95 37.76
CA MET A 1 -3.43 -30.15 36.43
C MET A 1 -4.41 -28.99 36.30
N ASP A 2 -4.16 -27.90 35.58
CA ASP A 2 -3.35 -27.73 34.39
C ASP A 2 -2.68 -26.34 34.33
N CYS A 3 -1.36 -26.36 34.12
CA CYS A 3 -0.53 -25.19 33.84
C CYS A 3 -0.55 -24.93 32.33
N TYR A 4 -1.46 -24.10 31.84
CA TYR A 4 -1.26 -23.46 30.53
C TYR A 4 -0.35 -22.23 30.70
N ARG A 5 0.94 -22.49 30.88
CA ARG A 5 1.99 -21.50 30.68
C ARG A 5 2.25 -21.39 29.18
N THR A 6 1.44 -20.60 28.47
CA THR A 6 1.85 -20.07 27.16
C THR A 6 2.98 -19.07 27.40
N SER A 7 4.19 -19.46 27.00
CA SER A 7 5.44 -18.70 27.01
C SER A 7 5.26 -17.24 26.58
N LEU A 8 5.54 -16.30 27.50
CA LEU A 8 5.49 -14.85 27.28
C LEU A 8 6.58 -14.34 26.30
N SER A 9 7.56 -15.16 25.94
CA SER A 9 8.71 -14.77 25.09
C SER A 9 8.41 -14.87 23.59
N SER A 10 7.50 -15.75 23.17
CA SER A 10 7.17 -15.97 21.74
C SER A 10 6.08 -15.03 21.21
N SER A 11 5.30 -14.39 22.10
CA SER A 11 4.09 -13.65 21.74
C SER A 11 4.34 -12.31 21.03
N TRP A 12 5.48 -11.65 21.27
CA TRP A 12 5.83 -10.38 20.63
C TRP A 12 6.73 -10.60 19.40
N ILE A 13 7.54 -11.66 19.39
CA ILE A 13 8.41 -12.00 18.27
C ILE A 13 7.58 -12.36 17.03
N TYR A 14 6.55 -13.17 17.20
CA TYR A 14 5.69 -13.61 16.09
C TYR A 14 5.05 -12.46 15.30
N PRO A 15 4.32 -11.50 15.92
CA PRO A 15 3.75 -10.36 15.19
C PRO A 15 4.83 -9.47 14.59
N THR A 16 5.95 -9.23 15.29
CA THR A 16 7.04 -8.40 14.76
C THR A 16 7.70 -9.03 13.53
N VAL A 17 7.94 -10.35 13.53
CA VAL A 17 8.49 -11.06 12.37
C VAL A 17 7.52 -10.98 11.17
N ILE A 18 6.21 -11.17 11.41
CA ILE A 18 5.21 -11.06 10.35
C ILE A 18 5.15 -9.65 9.77
N LEU A 19 5.20 -8.62 10.62
CA LEU A 19 5.25 -7.23 10.18
C LEU A 19 6.51 -7.00 9.34
N CYS A 20 7.69 -7.35 9.85
CA CYS A 20 8.94 -7.19 9.11
C CYS A 20 8.91 -7.89 7.74
N LEU A 21 8.37 -9.12 7.66
CA LEU A 21 8.20 -9.82 6.39
C LEU A 21 7.22 -9.08 5.47
N PHE A 22 6.07 -8.65 5.99
CA PHE A 22 5.10 -7.88 5.23
C PHE A 22 5.72 -6.59 4.69
N GLY A 23 6.39 -5.81 5.54
CA GLY A 23 7.09 -4.59 5.15
C GLY A 23 8.18 -4.84 4.12
N PHE A 24 8.94 -5.93 4.24
CA PHE A 24 9.93 -6.31 3.24
C PHE A 24 9.28 -6.56 1.88
N PHE A 25 8.23 -7.38 1.82
CA PHE A 25 7.55 -7.70 0.56
C PHE A 25 6.78 -6.51 -0.02
N SER A 26 6.18 -5.65 0.81
CA SER A 26 5.44 -4.46 0.33
C SER A 26 6.36 -3.38 -0.24
N MET A 27 7.62 -3.37 0.20
CA MET A 27 8.62 -2.38 -0.19
C MET A 27 9.52 -2.86 -1.33
N MET A 28 9.57 -4.18 -1.55
CA MET A 28 10.12 -4.75 -2.78
C MET A 28 9.21 -4.39 -3.97
N ARG A 29 9.47 -3.25 -4.59
CA ARG A 29 8.75 -2.76 -5.77
C ARG A 29 9.66 -2.71 -7.02
N PRO A 30 10.26 -3.84 -7.44
CA PRO A 30 11.16 -3.88 -8.60
C PRO A 30 10.47 -3.52 -9.92
N SER A 31 9.13 -3.51 -9.94
CA SER A 31 8.29 -3.23 -11.09
C SER A 31 8.03 -1.74 -11.35
N GLU A 32 8.13 -0.87 -10.33
CA GLU A 32 7.97 0.59 -10.47
C GLU A 32 8.81 1.22 -11.60
N PRO A 33 10.12 0.93 -11.75
CA PRO A 33 10.91 1.51 -12.84
C PRO A 33 10.44 1.06 -14.24
N PHE A 34 9.70 -0.04 -14.33
CA PHE A 34 9.15 -0.57 -15.59
C PHE A 34 7.71 -0.11 -15.85
N LEU A 35 7.10 0.65 -14.93
CA LEU A 35 5.71 1.08 -15.07
C LEU A 35 5.53 2.06 -16.24
N ILE A 36 6.37 3.08 -16.36
CA ILE A 36 6.31 4.06 -17.46
C ILE A 36 6.45 3.37 -18.82
N PRO A 37 7.48 2.53 -19.09
CA PRO A 37 7.57 1.85 -20.38
C PRO A 37 6.44 0.84 -20.60
N TYR A 38 5.83 0.28 -19.55
CA TYR A 38 4.64 -0.57 -19.69
C TYR A 38 3.41 0.24 -20.13
N LEU A 39 3.18 1.42 -19.55
CA LEU A 39 2.05 2.29 -19.91
C LEU A 39 2.21 2.94 -21.29
N SER A 40 3.43 3.29 -21.68
CA SER A 40 3.76 3.80 -23.02
C SER A 40 3.97 2.70 -24.06
N GLY A 41 3.94 1.42 -23.66
CA GLY A 41 4.07 0.29 -24.55
C GLY A 41 2.86 0.10 -25.48
N PRO A 42 2.97 -0.77 -26.49
CA PRO A 42 1.91 -1.00 -27.49
C PRO A 42 0.60 -1.53 -26.89
N ASP A 43 0.65 -2.14 -25.70
CA ASP A 43 -0.52 -2.73 -25.03
C ASP A 43 -1.48 -1.69 -24.44
N LYS A 44 -0.97 -0.55 -23.98
CA LYS A 44 -1.78 0.55 -23.42
C LYS A 44 -1.74 1.83 -24.25
N ASN A 45 -0.68 2.04 -25.02
CA ASN A 45 -0.52 3.10 -26.02
C ASN A 45 -0.86 4.51 -25.48
N LEU A 46 -0.45 4.80 -24.23
CA LEU A 46 -0.66 6.12 -23.62
C LEU A 46 0.51 7.05 -23.94
N THR A 47 0.21 8.31 -24.23
CA THR A 47 1.29 9.28 -24.47
C THR A 47 2.02 9.60 -23.17
N SER A 48 3.33 9.85 -23.27
CA SER A 48 4.13 10.20 -22.09
C SER A 48 3.64 11.49 -21.41
N ALA A 49 2.99 12.39 -22.16
CA ALA A 49 2.39 13.61 -21.63
C ALA A 49 1.11 13.35 -20.80
N GLU A 50 0.27 12.39 -21.21
CA GLU A 50 -0.90 11.98 -20.42
C GLU A 50 -0.47 11.29 -19.12
N ILE A 51 0.55 10.43 -19.17
CA ILE A 51 1.04 9.73 -17.99
C ILE A 51 1.55 10.72 -16.93
N THR A 52 2.33 11.71 -17.33
CA THR A 52 2.94 12.65 -16.38
C THR A 52 1.99 13.75 -15.91
N ASN A 53 1.07 14.23 -16.74
CA ASN A 53 0.19 15.35 -16.39
C ASN A 53 -1.18 14.92 -15.86
N GLU A 54 -1.69 13.75 -16.23
CA GLU A 54 -3.04 13.31 -15.87
C GLU A 54 -3.05 12.13 -14.88
N ILE A 55 -2.04 11.25 -14.94
CA ILE A 55 -2.03 10.00 -14.17
C ILE A 55 -1.24 10.20 -12.86
N PHE A 56 0.05 10.54 -12.93
CA PHE A 56 0.88 10.71 -11.72
C PHE A 56 0.42 11.78 -10.72
N PRO A 57 -0.18 12.92 -11.14
CA PRO A 57 -0.68 13.89 -10.18
C PRO A 57 -1.82 13.32 -9.33
N VAL A 58 -2.65 12.41 -9.89
CA VAL A 58 -3.73 11.76 -9.14
C VAL A 58 -3.18 10.99 -7.95
N TRP A 59 -2.10 10.24 -8.11
CA TRP A 59 -1.44 9.57 -6.99
C TRP A 59 -1.02 10.56 -5.89
N THR A 60 -0.30 11.62 -6.27
CA THR A 60 0.23 12.63 -5.33
C THR A 60 -0.89 13.34 -4.56
N TYR A 61 -1.93 13.81 -5.27
CA TYR A 61 -3.05 14.51 -4.64
C TYR A 61 -3.91 13.56 -3.80
N SER A 62 -4.15 12.34 -4.29
CA SER A 62 -4.94 11.34 -3.55
C SER A 62 -4.22 10.94 -2.27
N TYR A 63 -2.91 10.70 -2.32
CA TYR A 63 -2.09 10.43 -1.14
C TYR A 63 -2.24 11.54 -0.09
N LEU A 64 -2.09 12.81 -0.48
CA LEU A 64 -2.19 13.94 0.43
C LEU A 64 -3.57 13.99 1.12
N VAL A 65 -4.65 13.82 0.35
CA VAL A 65 -6.02 13.85 0.88
C VAL A 65 -6.32 12.64 1.75
N LEU A 66 -5.86 11.44 1.34
CA LEU A 66 -6.09 10.18 2.05
C LEU A 66 -5.27 10.04 3.33
N LEU A 67 -4.20 10.82 3.48
CA LEU A 67 -3.38 10.82 4.69
C LEU A 67 -4.22 11.19 5.94
N LEU A 68 -5.11 12.18 5.82
CA LEU A 68 -6.00 12.59 6.91
C LEU A 68 -6.97 11.48 7.38
N PRO A 69 -7.80 10.87 6.50
CA PRO A 69 -8.72 9.81 6.91
C PRO A 69 -7.98 8.56 7.35
N VAL A 70 -6.83 8.21 6.75
CA VAL A 70 -6.02 7.07 7.21
C VAL A 70 -5.52 7.32 8.63
N PHE A 71 -5.02 8.52 8.93
CA PHE A 71 -4.57 8.88 10.27
C PHE A 71 -5.69 8.74 11.30
N VAL A 72 -6.86 9.33 11.01
CA VAL A 72 -8.05 9.19 11.88
C VAL A 72 -8.44 7.71 12.03
N LEU A 73 -8.47 6.94 10.94
CA LEU A 73 -8.82 5.52 10.98
C LEU A 73 -7.84 4.72 11.85
N THR A 74 -6.55 5.05 11.82
CA THR A 74 -5.53 4.38 12.63
C THR A 74 -5.72 4.62 14.12
N ASP A 75 -6.13 5.84 14.50
CA ASP A 75 -6.44 6.18 15.89
C ASP A 75 -7.72 5.49 16.38
N TYR A 76 -8.77 5.43 15.56
CA TYR A 76 -10.06 4.87 15.95
C TYR A 76 -10.09 3.32 15.96
N VAL A 77 -9.54 2.67 14.94
CA VAL A 77 -9.78 1.23 14.68
C VAL A 77 -8.55 0.36 14.96
N ARG A 78 -7.48 0.97 15.51
CA ARG A 78 -6.15 0.34 15.70
C ARG A 78 -5.51 -0.03 14.35
N TYR A 79 -4.26 -0.46 14.39
CA TYR A 79 -3.40 -0.68 13.22
C TYR A 79 -3.80 -1.86 12.32
N LYS A 80 -4.49 -2.88 12.87
CA LYS A 80 -4.79 -4.14 12.18
C LYS A 80 -5.65 -3.97 10.89
N PRO A 81 -6.78 -3.24 10.90
CA PRO A 81 -7.57 -2.99 9.69
C PRO A 81 -6.83 -2.15 8.63
N VAL A 82 -5.93 -1.27 9.03
CA VAL A 82 -5.18 -0.39 8.11
C VAL A 82 -4.19 -1.20 7.27
N ILE A 83 -3.52 -2.18 7.90
CA ILE A 83 -2.64 -3.13 7.19
C ILE A 83 -3.45 -4.01 6.22
N ILE A 84 -4.64 -4.46 6.61
CA ILE A 84 -5.53 -5.24 5.73
C ILE A 84 -6.00 -4.39 4.55
N LEU A 85 -6.39 -3.13 4.81
CA LEU A 85 -6.77 -2.17 3.77
C LEU A 85 -5.62 -1.95 2.78
N GLN A 86 -4.38 -1.78 3.27
CA GLN A 86 -3.19 -1.64 2.43
C GLN A 86 -3.01 -2.86 1.52
N GLY A 87 -3.13 -4.08 2.05
CA GLY A 87 -3.01 -5.31 1.27
C GLY A 87 -4.09 -5.46 0.19
N ILE A 88 -5.35 -5.16 0.54
CA ILE A 88 -6.47 -5.19 -0.43
C ILE A 88 -6.26 -4.15 -1.53
N SER A 89 -5.85 -2.93 -1.17
CA SER A 89 -5.59 -1.87 -2.14
C SER A 89 -4.45 -2.23 -3.09
N PHE A 90 -3.38 -2.89 -2.61
CA PHE A 90 -2.33 -3.42 -3.47
C PHE A 90 -2.87 -4.43 -4.49
N ILE A 91 -3.69 -5.40 -4.06
CA ILE A 91 -4.28 -6.39 -4.95
C ILE A 91 -5.14 -5.71 -6.02
N ILE A 92 -5.94 -4.72 -5.63
CA ILE A 92 -6.78 -3.95 -6.55
C ILE A 92 -5.91 -3.19 -7.57
N THR A 93 -4.87 -2.49 -7.12
CA THR A 93 -3.92 -1.78 -8.00
C THR A 93 -3.33 -2.72 -9.03
N TRP A 94 -2.83 -3.89 -8.63
CA TRP A 94 -2.22 -4.86 -9.55
C TRP A 94 -3.22 -5.45 -10.55
N LEU A 95 -4.43 -5.81 -10.09
CA LEU A 95 -5.48 -6.33 -10.97
C LEU A 95 -5.93 -5.28 -11.99
N LEU A 96 -6.17 -4.05 -11.54
CA LEU A 96 -6.58 -2.95 -12.42
C LEU A 96 -5.46 -2.56 -13.38
N LEU A 97 -4.20 -2.60 -12.94
CA LEU A 97 -3.06 -2.32 -13.82
C LEU A 97 -2.95 -3.35 -14.94
N LEU A 98 -3.20 -4.64 -14.63
CA LEU A 98 -3.06 -5.73 -15.60
C LEU A 98 -4.24 -5.80 -16.59
N PHE A 99 -5.48 -5.68 -16.10
CA PHE A 99 -6.68 -5.82 -16.94
C PHE A 99 -7.27 -4.49 -17.44
N GLY A 100 -6.97 -3.39 -16.76
CA GLY A 100 -7.55 -2.09 -17.08
C GLY A 100 -6.92 -1.44 -18.31
N GLN A 101 -7.74 -0.81 -19.14
CA GLN A 101 -7.29 -0.04 -20.30
C GLN A 101 -7.82 1.40 -20.23
N GLY A 102 -7.05 2.34 -20.81
CA GLY A 102 -7.40 3.75 -20.89
C GLY A 102 -6.98 4.60 -19.69
N VAL A 103 -6.95 5.92 -19.91
CA VAL A 103 -6.46 6.93 -18.95
C VAL A 103 -7.25 6.94 -17.65
N LYS A 104 -8.59 6.92 -17.71
CA LYS A 104 -9.44 6.94 -16.51
C LYS A 104 -9.20 5.74 -15.61
N THR A 105 -8.99 4.56 -16.19
CA THR A 105 -8.69 3.35 -15.42
C THR A 105 -7.33 3.48 -14.73
N MET A 106 -6.33 4.03 -15.40
CA MET A 106 -5.02 4.31 -14.79
C MET A 106 -5.12 5.36 -13.68
N GLN A 107 -5.95 6.38 -13.81
CA GLN A 107 -6.21 7.34 -12.71
C GLN A 107 -6.78 6.63 -11.47
N VAL A 108 -7.69 5.68 -11.66
CA VAL A 108 -8.23 4.86 -10.56
C VAL A 108 -7.14 3.96 -9.94
N VAL A 109 -6.26 3.36 -10.76
CA VAL A 109 -5.10 2.60 -10.29
C VAL A 109 -4.23 3.45 -9.38
N GLU A 110 -3.89 4.68 -9.81
CA GLU A 110 -3.08 5.63 -9.04
C GLU A 110 -3.77 6.12 -7.77
N PHE A 111 -5.11 6.26 -7.78
CA PHE A 111 -5.87 6.56 -6.57
C PHE A 111 -5.73 5.47 -5.51
N PHE A 112 -5.94 4.20 -5.90
CA PHE A 112 -5.75 3.07 -4.99
C PHE A 112 -4.29 2.93 -4.56
N TYR A 113 -3.36 3.25 -5.45
CA TYR A 113 -1.94 3.30 -5.11
C TYR A 113 -1.61 4.40 -4.09
N GLY A 114 -2.27 5.56 -4.19
CA GLY A 114 -2.17 6.63 -3.20
C GLY A 114 -2.72 6.23 -1.83
N MET A 115 -3.75 5.37 -1.80
CA MET A 115 -4.25 4.78 -0.56
C MET A 115 -3.23 3.83 0.08
N VAL A 116 -2.54 3.02 -0.75
CA VAL A 116 -1.48 2.13 -0.27
C VAL A 116 -0.35 2.92 0.37
N THR A 117 0.13 3.98 -0.28
CA THR A 117 1.22 4.81 0.26
C THR A 117 0.79 5.58 1.51
N ALA A 118 -0.47 6.01 1.60
CA ALA A 118 -1.01 6.63 2.82
C ALA A 118 -1.06 5.62 3.99
N ALA A 119 -1.53 4.40 3.75
CA ALA A 119 -1.56 3.34 4.75
C ALA A 119 -0.17 2.86 5.18
N GLU A 120 0.82 2.94 4.29
CA GLU A 120 2.22 2.61 4.58
C GLU A 120 2.84 3.55 5.65
N VAL A 121 2.50 4.84 5.63
CA VAL A 121 2.96 5.79 6.67
C VAL A 121 2.46 5.37 8.06
N ALA A 122 1.19 4.96 8.15
CA ALA A 122 0.60 4.47 9.39
C ALA A 122 1.23 3.14 9.85
N TYR A 123 1.59 2.28 8.90
CA TYR A 123 2.31 1.05 9.18
C TYR A 123 3.69 1.32 9.80
N TYR A 124 4.45 2.30 9.30
CA TYR A 124 5.72 2.70 9.94
C TYR A 124 5.53 3.25 11.34
N ALA A 125 4.55 4.14 11.54
CA ALA A 125 4.25 4.69 12.85
C ALA A 125 3.96 3.58 13.88
N TYR A 126 3.25 2.54 13.45
CA TYR A 126 2.98 1.38 14.29
C TYR A 126 4.25 0.57 14.62
N ILE A 127 5.12 0.25 13.65
CA ILE A 127 6.37 -0.46 13.95
C ILE A 127 7.20 0.31 14.97
N TYR A 128 7.36 1.63 14.79
CA TYR A 128 8.11 2.45 15.73
C TYR A 128 7.50 2.42 17.14
N SER A 129 6.17 2.43 17.26
CA SER A 129 5.48 2.35 18.55
C SER A 129 5.62 1.00 19.27
N VAL A 130 5.87 -0.09 18.54
CA VAL A 130 6.04 -1.44 19.12
C VAL A 130 7.48 -1.68 19.56
N VAL A 131 8.43 -1.04 18.89
CA VAL A 131 9.88 -1.17 19.17
C VAL A 131 10.34 -0.19 20.26
N SER A 132 9.64 0.93 20.46
CA SER A 132 9.89 1.92 21.53
C SER A 132 9.35 1.47 22.89
#